data_AF-A0A1F7UKN2-F1
#
_entry.id   AF-A0A1F7UKN2-F1
#
_cell.length_a   1.000
_cell.length_b   1.000
_cell.length_c   1.000
_cell.angle_alpha   90.00
_cell.angle_beta   90.00
_cell.angle_gamma   90.00
#
_symmetry.space_group_name_H-M   'P 1'
#
loop_
_entity.id
_entity.type
_entity.pdbx_description
1 polymer ?
#
loop_
_entity_poly.entity_id
_entity_poly.type
_entity_poly.pdbx_seq_one_letter_code
_entity_poly.pdbx_strand_id
1 'polypeptide(L)'
;MNIKKSSVPPGEGRVFPGAGPHGVAVFHKDDGTFTALSADCPHKHCDVVWNTNDKTWDCPCHASRFKPDGRLMQGPAVDPLRKLTVQDVGEEIDVKE
;
A
#
# COMPACT_ATOMS: atom_id res chain seq x y z
N MET A 1 9.98 7.84 5.78
CA MET A 1 9.19 7.71 7.02
C MET A 1 9.44 6.33 7.58
N ASN A 2 9.60 6.22 8.89
CA ASN A 2 9.93 4.96 9.54
C ASN A 2 8.66 4.23 10.00
N ILE A 3 8.55 2.95 9.65
CA ILE A 3 7.43 2.08 10.03
C ILE A 3 8.00 0.83 10.67
N LYS A 4 7.57 0.50 11.89
CA LYS A 4 7.92 -0.75 12.56
C LYS A 4 7.43 -1.94 11.76
N LYS A 5 8.30 -2.90 11.46
CA LYS A 5 7.91 -4.12 10.73
C LYS A 5 6.80 -4.89 11.44
N SER A 6 6.84 -4.94 12.78
CA SER A 6 5.81 -5.59 13.60
C SER A 6 4.43 -4.95 13.51
N SER A 7 4.33 -3.72 12.99
CA SER A 7 3.05 -3.07 12.75
C SER A 7 2.32 -3.63 11.53
N VAL A 8 2.99 -4.37 10.65
CA VAL A 8 2.39 -5.05 9.48
C VAL A 8 2.80 -6.53 9.52
N PRO A 9 1.93 -7.45 9.97
CA PRO A 9 2.25 -8.88 9.99
C PRO A 9 2.56 -9.44 8.59
N PRO A 10 3.35 -10.52 8.46
CA PRO A 10 3.57 -11.18 7.17
C PRO A 10 2.25 -11.57 6.49
N GLY A 11 2.14 -11.28 5.20
CA GLY A 11 0.94 -11.53 4.40
C GLY A 11 -0.17 -10.49 4.56
N GLU A 12 0.05 -9.43 5.35
CA GLU A 12 -0.91 -8.35 5.61
C GLU A 12 -0.46 -7.01 5.02
N GLY A 13 -1.43 -6.11 4.87
CA GLY A 13 -1.23 -4.72 4.46
C GLY A 13 -1.86 -3.74 5.43
N ARG A 14 -1.27 -2.54 5.52
CA ARG A 14 -1.83 -1.41 6.28
C ARG A 14 -1.54 -0.09 5.58
N VAL A 15 -2.41 0.89 5.82
CA VAL A 15 -2.21 2.27 5.40
C VAL A 15 -1.74 3.09 6.60
N PHE A 16 -0.68 3.87 6.41
CA PHE A 16 -0.12 4.79 7.38
C PHE A 16 -0.31 6.23 6.89
N PRO A 17 -0.46 7.22 7.78
CA PRO A 17 -0.43 8.63 7.38
C PRO A 17 0.86 8.96 6.63
N GLY A 18 0.75 9.58 5.45
CA GLY A 18 1.88 10.07 4.65
C GLY A 18 2.26 11.51 5.00
N ALA A 19 3.21 12.08 4.26
CA ALA A 19 3.57 13.50 4.41
C ALA A 19 2.55 14.43 3.72
N GLY A 20 1.85 13.92 2.71
CA GLY A 20 0.82 14.61 1.94
C GLY A 20 -0.61 14.31 2.41
N PRO A 21 -1.63 14.65 1.59
CA PRO A 21 -3.03 14.41 1.90
C PRO A 21 -3.43 12.92 1.86
N HIS A 22 -2.57 12.07 1.30
CA HIS A 22 -2.81 10.63 1.12
C HIS A 22 -1.86 9.81 1.96
N GLY A 23 -2.33 8.62 2.36
CA GLY A 23 -1.52 7.67 3.10
C GLY A 23 -0.46 6.95 2.27
N VAL A 24 0.33 6.14 2.97
CA VAL A 24 1.27 5.17 2.43
C VAL A 24 0.73 3.77 2.69
N ALA A 25 0.45 3.03 1.63
CA ALA A 25 -0.01 1.65 1.67
C ALA A 25 1.18 0.69 1.69
N VAL A 26 1.37 -0.02 2.80
CA VAL A 26 2.48 -0.96 3.01
C VAL A 26 1.98 -2.38 3.07
N PHE A 27 2.60 -3.28 2.31
CA PHE A 27 2.36 -4.72 2.35
C PHE A 27 3.63 -5.46 2.79
N HIS A 28 3.49 -6.36 3.75
CA HIS A 28 4.57 -7.26 4.18
C HIS A 28 4.40 -8.60 3.48
N LYS A 29 5.35 -8.94 2.60
CA LYS A 29 5.33 -10.21 1.89
C LYS A 29 5.72 -11.35 2.80
N ASP A 30 5.31 -12.55 2.45
CA ASP A 30 5.62 -13.77 3.20
C ASP A 30 7.14 -14.09 3.22
N ASP A 31 7.92 -13.52 2.30
CA ASP A 31 9.40 -13.65 2.25
C ASP A 31 10.14 -12.67 3.16
N GLY A 32 9.42 -11.86 3.95
CA GLY A 32 9.98 -10.86 4.86
C GLY A 32 10.30 -9.52 4.21
N THR A 33 10.13 -9.38 2.89
CA THR A 33 10.29 -8.11 2.19
C THR A 33 9.01 -7.28 2.21
N PHE A 34 9.14 -5.98 1.93
CA PHE A 34 8.03 -5.05 1.96
C PHE A 34 7.82 -4.37 0.61
N THR A 35 6.57 -4.04 0.31
CA THR A 35 6.22 -3.09 -0.75
C THR A 35 5.57 -1.88 -0.10
N ALA A 36 5.91 -0.68 -0.56
CA ALA A 36 5.20 0.54 -0.21
C ALA A 36 4.68 1.22 -1.47
N LEU A 37 3.46 1.76 -1.37
CA LEU A 37 2.74 2.42 -2.44
C LEU A 37 2.13 3.70 -1.88
N SER A 38 1.87 4.69 -2.74
CA SER A 38 0.93 5.74 -2.38
C SER A 38 -0.46 5.10 -2.22
N ALA A 39 -1.18 5.47 -1.17
CA ALA A 39 -2.57 5.04 -0.98
C ALA A 39 -3.53 5.78 -1.93
N ASP A 40 -3.05 6.84 -2.59
CA ASP A 40 -3.78 7.65 -3.55
C ASP A 40 -4.22 6.81 -4.76
N CYS A 41 -5.51 6.47 -4.81
CA CYS A 41 -6.09 5.78 -5.95
C CYS A 41 -6.10 6.71 -7.18
N PRO A 42 -5.46 6.31 -8.30
CA PRO A 42 -5.28 7.18 -9.48
C PRO A 42 -6.58 7.48 -10.25
N HIS A 43 -7.73 6.95 -9.81
CA HIS A 43 -9.02 7.28 -10.40
C HIS A 43 -9.50 8.70 -10.01
N LYS A 44 -9.68 8.94 -8.71
CA LYS A 44 -10.24 10.20 -8.16
C LYS A 44 -9.68 10.55 -6.77
N HIS A 45 -8.48 10.06 -6.48
CA HIS A 45 -7.72 10.45 -5.29
C HIS A 45 -8.38 10.16 -3.95
N CYS A 46 -8.97 8.97 -3.82
CA CYS A 46 -9.33 8.42 -2.52
C CYS A 46 -8.22 7.50 -2.03
N ASP A 47 -8.02 7.42 -0.72
CA ASP A 47 -7.14 6.41 -0.14
C ASP A 47 -7.73 5.01 -0.32
N VAL A 48 -6.89 4.07 -0.74
CA VAL A 48 -7.20 2.63 -0.72
C VAL A 48 -7.18 2.08 0.71
N VAL A 49 -7.83 0.94 0.91
CA VAL A 49 -7.78 0.17 2.17
C VAL A 49 -7.32 -1.26 1.90
N TRP A 50 -6.74 -1.91 2.90
CA TRP A 50 -6.35 -3.31 2.79
C TRP A 50 -7.56 -4.23 2.99
N ASN A 51 -7.75 -5.18 2.07
CA ASN A 51 -8.71 -6.27 2.20
C ASN A 51 -7.95 -7.57 2.48
N THR A 52 -7.99 -8.01 3.74
CA THR A 52 -7.30 -9.22 4.22
C THR A 52 -7.81 -10.51 3.57
N ASN A 53 -9.10 -10.61 3.25
CA ASN A 53 -9.67 -11.84 2.69
C ASN A 53 -9.11 -12.11 1.28
N ASP A 54 -9.08 -11.07 0.45
CA ASP A 54 -8.67 -11.19 -0.95
C ASP A 54 -7.20 -10.82 -1.17
N LYS A 55 -6.51 -10.33 -0.13
CA LYS A 55 -5.14 -9.78 -0.18
C LYS A 55 -5.00 -8.72 -1.27
N THR A 56 -5.84 -7.69 -1.20
CA THR A 56 -5.92 -6.61 -2.20
C THR A 56 -5.97 -5.24 -1.55
N TRP A 57 -5.55 -4.22 -2.30
CA TRP A 57 -5.86 -2.84 -1.99
C TRP A 57 -7.15 -2.45 -2.71
N ASP A 58 -8.18 -2.12 -1.95
CA ASP A 58 -9.49 -1.76 -2.48
C ASP A 58 -9.75 -0.26 -2.27
N CYS A 59 -10.15 0.44 -3.32
CA CYS A 59 -10.59 1.83 -3.23
C CYS A 59 -12.09 1.86 -2.90
N PRO A 60 -12.51 2.32 -1.71
CA PRO A 60 -13.90 2.26 -1.26
C PRO A 60 -14.83 3.21 -2.03
N CYS A 61 -14.28 4.23 -2.71
CA CYS A 61 -15.07 5.24 -3.39
C CYS A 61 -15.78 4.70 -4.65
N HIS A 62 -15.08 3.88 -5.45
CA HIS A 62 -15.61 3.39 -6.74
C HIS A 62 -15.17 1.95 -7.06
N ALA A 63 -14.71 1.20 -6.05
CA ALA A 63 -14.36 -0.22 -6.16
C ALA A 63 -13.21 -0.58 -7.12
N SER A 64 -12.26 0.35 -7.36
CA SER A 64 -11.00 -0.04 -8.00
C SER A 64 -10.20 -0.95 -7.07
N ARG A 65 -9.60 -2.01 -7.61
CA ARG A 65 -8.84 -3.00 -6.84
C ARG A 65 -7.44 -3.16 -7.39
N PHE A 66 -6.47 -3.31 -6.50
CA PHE A 66 -5.06 -3.46 -6.85
C PHE A 66 -4.45 -4.64 -6.11
N LYS A 67 -3.46 -5.28 -6.74
CA LYS A 67 -2.62 -6.30 -6.14
C LYS A 67 -1.79 -5.71 -5.00
N PRO A 68 -1.24 -6.54 -4.10
CA PRO A 68 -0.34 -6.06 -3.04
C PRO A 68 0.87 -5.25 -3.54
N ASP A 69 1.31 -5.49 -4.79
CA ASP A 69 2.40 -4.77 -5.45
C ASP A 69 1.97 -3.50 -6.20
N GLY A 70 0.69 -3.11 -6.10
CA GLY A 70 0.11 -1.90 -6.67
C GLY A 70 -0.43 -2.04 -8.09
N ARG A 71 -0.25 -3.19 -8.74
CA ARG A 71 -0.81 -3.41 -10.09
C ARG A 71 -2.34 -3.42 -10.05
N LEU A 72 -2.95 -2.70 -10.98
CA LEU A 72 -4.40 -2.70 -11.18
C LEU A 72 -4.93 -4.11 -11.45
N MET A 73 -6.02 -4.47 -10.77
CA MET A 73 -6.81 -5.68 -11.02
C MET A 73 -8.17 -5.35 -11.61
N GLN A 74 -8.82 -4.31 -11.10
CA GLN A 74 -10.17 -3.94 -11.47
C GLN A 74 -10.33 -2.41 -11.45
N GLY A 75 -10.91 -1.87 -12.51
CA GLY A 75 -11.21 -0.44 -12.66
C GLY A 75 -12.38 0.03 -11.78
N PRO A 76 -12.72 1.33 -11.80
CA PRO A 76 -12.54 2.27 -12.90
C PRO A 76 -11.16 2.94 -13.06
N ALA A 77 -10.23 2.79 -12.11
CA ALA A 77 -8.84 3.21 -12.33
C ALA A 77 -8.24 2.54 -13.58
N VAL A 78 -7.34 3.25 -14.26
CA VAL A 78 -6.64 2.73 -15.46
C VAL A 78 -5.12 2.64 -15.28
N ASP A 79 -4.60 3.22 -14.19
CA ASP A 79 -3.19 3.21 -13.82
C ASP A 79 -2.96 2.39 -12.54
N PRO A 80 -1.75 1.85 -12.31
CA PRO A 80 -1.39 1.22 -11.04
C PRO A 80 -1.22 2.26 -9.92
N LEU A 81 -1.19 1.80 -8.67
CA LEU A 81 -0.76 2.64 -7.55
C LEU A 81 0.72 3.02 -7.71
N ARG A 82 1.06 4.26 -7.37
CA ARG A 82 2.45 4.76 -7.43
C ARG A 82 3.31 4.00 -6.43
N LYS A 83 4.42 3.44 -6.89
CA LYS A 83 5.40 2.76 -6.01
C LYS A 83 6.26 3.76 -5.27
N LEU A 84 6.53 3.46 -4.00
CA LEU A 84 7.44 4.21 -3.15
C LEU A 84 8.68 3.37 -2.87
N THR A 85 9.78 4.03 -2.51
CA THR A 85 11.03 3.32 -2.22
C THR A 85 10.99 2.79 -0.80
N VAL A 86 11.38 1.54 -0.59
CA VAL A 86 11.49 0.92 0.73
C VAL A 86 12.94 0.53 0.98
N GLN A 87 13.46 0.93 2.13
CA GLN A 87 14.76 0.49 2.65
C GLN A 87 14.55 -0.24 3.97
N ASP A 88 15.07 -1.45 4.07
CA ASP A 88 15.15 -2.17 5.33
C ASP A 88 16.22 -1.52 6.23
N VAL A 89 15.84 -1.13 7.44
CA VAL A 89 16.73 -0.50 8.43
C VAL A 89 16.68 -1.23 9.78
N GLY A 90 16.46 -2.55 9.77
CA GLY A 90 16.47 -3.40 10.97
C GLY A 90 15.07 -3.72 11.48
N GLU A 91 14.67 -3.18 12.63
CA GLU A 91 13.32 -3.41 13.18
C GLU A 91 12.23 -2.60 12.45
N GLU A 92 12.65 -1.64 11.62
CA GLU A 92 11.80 -0.75 10.85
C GLU A 92 12.13 -0.82 9.36
N ILE A 93 11.20 -0.31 8.55
CA ILE A 93 11.45 0.08 7.17
C ILE A 93 11.46 1.61 7.08
N ASP A 94 12.36 2.17 6.28
CA ASP A 94 12.27 3.56 5.82
C ASP A 94 11.60 3.61 4.44
N VAL A 95 10.47 4.31 4.36
CA VAL A 95 9.73 4.52 3.12
C VAL A 95 9.97 5.95 2.61
N LYS A 96 10.42 6.09 1.36
CA LYS A 96 10.64 7.40 0.71
C LYS A 96 9.58 7.65 -0.34
N GLU A 97 8.84 8.74 -0.17
CA GLU A 97 7.82 9.25 -1.09
C GLU A 97 8.38 10.03 -2.27
#